data_AF-A0A529QGR3-F1
#
_entry.id   AF-A0A529QGR3-F1
#
_cell.length_a   1.000
_cell.length_b   1.000
_cell.length_c   1.000
_cell.angle_alpha   90.00
_cell.angle_beta   90.00
_cell.angle_gamma   90.00
#
_symmetry.space_group_name_H-M   'P 1'
#
loop_
_entity.id
_entity.type
_entity.pdbx_description
1 polymer ?
#
loop_
_entity_poly.entity_id
_entity_poly.type
_entity_poly.pdbx_seq_one_letter_code
_entity_poly.pdbx_strand_id
1 'polypeptide(L)'
;MTGKKLILSALVLALIQIGFLSWIIAGRAAILRNGKEVLLKVQPVDPRDLLRGDYISLNNNISRIPVKLIANIPHGQFSSEDTSIVVRLKKGADGYWQPTAAWFGRAPSPAGEGEADIAGHVVEGWGLRDTDATIAPDYGIDRFY
;
A
#
# COMPACT_ATOMS: atom_id res chain seq x y z
N MET A 1 28.34 43.66 0.77
CA MET A 1 27.87 42.66 1.76
C MET A 1 29.04 42.27 2.65
N THR A 2 28.96 42.48 3.98
CA THR A 2 30.08 42.18 4.90
C THR A 2 30.30 40.66 4.98
N GLY A 3 31.55 40.18 4.89
CA GLY A 3 31.88 38.74 4.84
C GLY A 3 31.27 37.88 5.97
N LYS A 4 31.08 38.45 7.16
CA LYS A 4 30.37 37.79 8.27
C LYS A 4 28.93 37.38 7.93
N LYS A 5 28.21 38.19 7.14
CA LYS A 5 26.85 37.88 6.69
C LYS A 5 26.84 36.69 5.73
N LEU A 6 27.84 36.60 4.85
CA LEU A 6 27.97 35.47 3.92
C LEU A 6 28.28 34.16 4.65
N ILE A 7 29.18 34.19 5.64
CA ILE A 7 29.49 33.01 6.46
C ILE A 7 28.25 32.55 7.23
N LEU A 8 27.51 33.49 7.85
CA LEU A 8 26.27 33.16 8.55
C LEU A 8 25.24 32.55 7.60
N SER A 9 25.04 33.12 6.42
CA SER A 9 24.13 32.59 5.40
C SER A 9 24.56 31.19 4.92
N ALA A 10 25.85 30.96 4.70
CA ALA A 10 26.37 29.66 4.30
C ALA A 10 26.15 28.60 5.40
N LEU A 11 26.34 28.97 6.67
CA LEU A 11 26.11 28.08 7.81
C LEU A 11 24.63 27.72 7.97
N VAL A 12 23.73 28.70 7.82
CA VAL A 12 22.28 28.46 7.82
C VAL A 12 21.89 27.52 6.68
N LEU A 13 22.40 27.76 5.46
CA LEU A 13 22.12 26.90 4.31
C LEU A 13 22.61 25.46 4.55
N ALA A 14 23.81 25.30 5.08
CA ALA A 14 24.36 23.98 5.42
C ALA A 14 23.48 23.25 6.45
N LEU A 15 23.02 23.95 7.49
CA LEU A 15 22.11 23.37 8.49
C LEU A 15 20.78 22.94 7.89
N ILE A 16 20.22 23.72 6.96
CA ILE A 16 18.98 23.36 6.26
C ILE A 16 19.19 22.09 5.43
N GLN A 17 20.30 22.01 4.68
CA GLN A 17 20.61 20.83 3.86
C GLN A 17 20.81 19.57 4.72
N ILE A 18 21.55 19.68 5.82
CA ILE A 18 21.76 18.58 6.78
C ILE A 18 20.43 18.16 7.40
N GLY A 19 19.60 19.13 7.82
CA GLY A 19 18.28 18.87 8.38
C GLY A 19 17.37 18.15 7.38
N PHE A 20 17.38 18.57 6.11
CA PHE A 20 16.59 17.94 5.05
C PHE A 20 17.02 16.49 4.79
N LEU A 21 18.33 16.23 4.66
CA LEU A 21 18.85 14.86 4.52
C LEU A 21 18.52 13.99 5.74
N SER A 22 18.67 14.56 6.94
CA SER A 22 18.35 13.87 8.19
C SER A 22 16.87 13.50 8.29
N TRP A 23 15.97 14.37 7.82
CA TRP A 23 14.52 14.08 7.77
C TRP A 23 14.24 12.83 6.91
N ILE A 24 14.82 12.75 5.72
CA ILE A 24 14.61 11.60 4.81
C ILE A 24 15.05 10.29 5.49
N ILE A 25 16.21 10.31 6.16
CA ILE A 25 16.75 9.16 6.89
C ILE A 25 15.84 8.79 8.07
N ALA A 26 15.43 9.79 8.85
CA ALA A 26 14.56 9.59 10.01
C ALA A 26 13.21 8.97 9.62
N GLY A 27 12.62 9.37 8.49
CA GLY A 27 11.39 8.79 7.97
C GLY A 27 11.53 7.30 7.67
N ARG A 28 12.59 6.89 6.98
CA ARG A 28 12.85 5.45 6.70
C ARG A 28 13.18 4.67 7.96
N ALA A 29 13.97 5.24 8.86
CA ALA A 29 14.30 4.63 10.14
C ALA A 29 13.06 4.43 11.03
N ALA A 30 12.10 5.37 11.00
CA ALA A 30 10.84 5.24 11.72
C ALA A 30 10.01 4.04 11.24
N ILE A 31 9.94 3.81 9.92
CA ILE A 31 9.26 2.63 9.35
C ILE A 31 9.96 1.34 9.78
N LEU A 32 11.29 1.29 9.77
CA LEU A 32 12.02 0.08 10.20
C LEU A 32 11.88 -0.20 11.71
N ARG A 33 11.77 0.84 12.54
CA ARG A 33 11.67 0.71 14.00
C ARG A 33 10.26 0.43 14.48
N ASN A 34 9.27 1.10 13.88
CA ASN A 34 7.88 1.12 14.35
C ASN A 34 6.89 0.54 13.32
N GLY A 35 7.39 0.07 12.17
CA GLY A 35 6.55 -0.53 11.13
C GLY A 35 5.92 -1.84 11.59
N LYS A 36 4.81 -2.18 10.95
CA LYS A 36 4.12 -3.45 11.18
C LYS A 36 4.57 -4.46 10.14
N GLU A 37 5.13 -5.58 10.60
CA GLU A 37 5.42 -6.70 9.72
C GLU A 37 4.14 -7.45 9.35
N VAL A 38 3.85 -7.52 8.04
CA VAL A 38 2.69 -8.19 7.47
C VAL A 38 3.18 -9.33 6.56
N LEU A 39 3.04 -10.56 7.06
CA LEU A 39 3.42 -11.76 6.31
C LEU A 39 2.27 -12.23 5.41
N LEU A 40 2.46 -12.15 4.10
CA LEU A 40 1.47 -12.56 3.10
C LEU A 40 1.85 -13.90 2.47
N LYS A 41 0.84 -14.67 2.05
CA LYS A 41 1.06 -15.96 1.39
C LYS A 41 1.14 -15.74 -0.12
N VAL A 42 2.31 -16.03 -0.69
CA VAL A 42 2.57 -15.93 -2.13
C VAL A 42 1.92 -17.11 -2.85
N GLN A 43 1.38 -16.84 -4.02
CA GLN A 43 0.85 -17.78 -5.00
C GLN A 43 1.88 -17.90 -6.15
N PRO A 44 2.23 -19.13 -6.55
CA PRO A 44 3.22 -19.32 -7.61
C PRO A 44 2.67 -18.85 -8.96
N VAL A 45 3.37 -17.92 -9.60
CA VAL A 45 3.13 -17.47 -10.98
C VAL A 45 4.49 -17.46 -11.69
N ASP A 46 4.59 -18.07 -12.88
CA ASP A 46 5.78 -18.04 -13.76
C ASP A 46 5.49 -17.09 -14.94
N PRO A 47 5.62 -15.76 -14.77
CA PRO A 47 5.31 -14.82 -15.83
C PRO A 47 6.40 -14.84 -16.90
N ARG A 48 6.04 -15.24 -18.11
CA ARG A 48 6.94 -15.17 -19.28
C ARG A 48 6.50 -14.04 -20.18
N ASP A 49 7.39 -13.10 -20.47
CA ASP A 49 7.14 -12.02 -21.44
C ASP A 49 8.31 -11.91 -22.43
N LEU A 50 7.98 -12.07 -23.72
CA LEU A 50 8.96 -12.09 -24.82
C LEU A 50 9.65 -10.73 -25.05
N LEU A 51 9.05 -9.63 -24.62
CA LEU A 51 9.56 -8.28 -24.84
C LEU A 51 10.15 -7.64 -23.58
N ARG A 52 9.71 -8.10 -22.40
CA ARG A 52 10.18 -7.58 -21.10
C ARG A 52 11.24 -8.46 -20.43
N GLY A 53 11.48 -9.66 -20.98
CA GLY A 53 12.38 -10.65 -20.38
C GLY A 53 11.78 -11.26 -19.12
N ASP A 54 12.66 -11.77 -18.25
CA ASP A 54 12.28 -12.39 -17.00
C ASP A 54 11.99 -11.31 -15.95
N TYR A 55 10.74 -11.22 -15.46
CA TYR A 55 10.35 -10.35 -14.36
C TYR A 55 9.66 -11.15 -13.25
N ILE A 56 9.64 -10.63 -12.02
CA ILE A 56 8.97 -11.31 -10.90
C ILE A 56 7.62 -10.63 -10.66
N SER A 57 6.55 -11.39 -10.86
CA SER A 57 5.19 -11.02 -10.44
C SER A 57 4.82 -11.82 -9.20
N LEU A 58 4.54 -11.13 -8.09
CA LEU A 58 4.09 -11.73 -6.84
C LEU A 58 2.56 -11.62 -6.76
N ASN A 59 1.88 -12.74 -6.92
CA ASN A 59 0.48 -12.82 -6.52
C ASN A 59 0.42 -13.27 -5.06
N ASN A 60 -0.37 -12.58 -4.25
CA ASN A 60 -0.54 -12.87 -2.83
C ASN A 60 -2.00 -13.15 -2.52
N ASN A 61 -2.28 -13.65 -1.32
CA ASN A 61 -3.65 -13.89 -0.84
C ASN A 61 -4.51 -12.62 -0.71
N ILE A 62 -3.93 -11.42 -0.85
CA ILE A 62 -4.65 -10.14 -0.89
C ILE A 62 -4.79 -9.56 -2.30
N SER A 63 -4.12 -10.13 -3.31
CA SER A 63 -4.17 -9.62 -4.69
C SER A 63 -5.55 -9.79 -5.34
N ARG A 64 -6.39 -10.68 -4.78
CA ARG A 64 -7.80 -10.80 -5.13
C ARG A 64 -8.64 -10.82 -3.86
N ILE A 65 -9.53 -9.85 -3.71
CA ILE A 65 -10.45 -9.78 -2.59
C ILE A 65 -11.89 -9.97 -3.09
N PRO A 66 -12.71 -10.79 -2.40
CA PRO A 66 -14.14 -10.88 -2.68
C PRO A 66 -14.85 -9.55 -2.47
N VAL A 67 -15.79 -9.20 -3.37
CA VAL A 67 -16.61 -7.99 -3.30
C VAL A 67 -17.38 -7.91 -1.98
N LYS A 68 -17.82 -9.05 -1.42
CA LYS A 68 -18.48 -9.13 -0.11
C LYS A 68 -17.68 -8.56 1.07
N LEU A 69 -16.36 -8.43 0.95
CA LEU A 69 -15.54 -7.81 2.00
C LEU A 69 -15.62 -6.28 1.98
N ILE A 70 -16.07 -5.69 0.87
CA ILE A 70 -16.17 -4.25 0.70
C ILE A 70 -17.46 -3.77 1.36
N ALA A 71 -17.33 -3.04 2.46
CA ALA A 71 -18.48 -2.69 3.29
C ALA A 71 -19.25 -1.44 2.80
N ASN A 72 -18.65 -0.61 1.92
CA ASN A 72 -19.18 0.71 1.55
C ASN A 72 -19.47 0.86 0.05
N ILE A 73 -19.93 -0.20 -0.62
CA ILE A 73 -20.33 -0.11 -2.03
C ILE A 73 -21.58 0.80 -2.14
N PRO A 74 -21.53 1.91 -2.89
CA PRO A 74 -22.69 2.79 -3.11
C PRO A 74 -23.86 2.06 -3.77
N HIS A 75 -25.08 2.35 -3.33
CA HIS A 75 -26.29 1.79 -3.93
C HIS A 75 -26.40 2.15 -5.42
N GLY A 76 -26.58 1.14 -6.27
CA GLY A 76 -26.69 1.32 -7.72
C GLY A 76 -25.35 1.36 -8.46
N GLN A 77 -24.22 1.28 -7.76
CA GLN A 77 -22.91 1.14 -8.39
C GLN A 77 -22.64 -0.34 -8.70
N PHE A 78 -22.48 -0.64 -9.98
CA PHE A 78 -22.35 -2.01 -10.49
C PHE A 78 -20.95 -2.34 -10.99
N SER A 79 -20.11 -1.31 -11.13
CA SER A 79 -18.72 -1.39 -11.57
C SER A 79 -17.86 -0.54 -10.64
N SER A 80 -16.60 -0.94 -10.42
CA SER A 80 -15.62 -0.07 -9.79
C SER A 80 -15.36 1.15 -10.67
N GLU A 81 -15.14 2.28 -10.01
CA GLU A 81 -14.51 3.46 -10.57
C GLU A 81 -13.02 3.43 -10.23
N ASP A 82 -12.26 4.31 -10.88
CA ASP A 82 -10.86 4.52 -10.56
C ASP A 82 -10.73 5.16 -9.17
N THR A 83 -10.39 4.37 -8.15
CA THR A 83 -10.47 4.82 -6.75
C THR A 83 -9.46 4.16 -5.83
N SER A 84 -9.20 4.82 -4.70
CA SER A 84 -8.39 4.22 -3.62
C SER A 84 -9.21 3.21 -2.84
N ILE A 85 -8.57 2.16 -2.36
CA ILE A 85 -9.17 1.16 -1.48
C ILE A 85 -8.26 0.92 -0.29
N VAL A 86 -8.85 0.75 0.89
CA VAL A 86 -8.15 0.29 2.08
C VAL A 86 -8.66 -1.09 2.42
N VAL A 87 -7.75 -2.04 2.57
CA VAL A 87 -8.04 -3.41 2.98
C VAL A 87 -7.49 -3.64 4.37
N ARG A 88 -8.35 -4.10 5.28
CA ARG A 88 -7.96 -4.53 6.61
C ARG A 88 -7.52 -5.99 6.58
N LEU A 89 -6.36 -6.21 7.16
CA LEU A 89 -5.74 -7.50 7.33
C LEU A 89 -5.72 -7.87 8.80
N LYS A 90 -5.89 -9.16 9.08
CA LYS A 90 -5.73 -9.73 10.41
C LYS A 90 -4.80 -10.91 10.36
N LYS A 91 -3.91 -11.03 11.37
CA LYS A 91 -3.01 -12.18 11.47
C LYS A 91 -3.81 -13.45 11.80
N GLY A 92 -3.72 -14.44 10.91
CA GLY A 92 -4.29 -15.77 11.08
C GLY A 92 -3.50 -16.63 12.07
N ALA A 93 -4.08 -17.75 12.47
CA ALA A 93 -3.44 -18.72 13.37
C ALA A 93 -2.22 -19.40 12.73
N ASP A 94 -2.18 -19.46 11.40
CA ASP A 94 -1.07 -19.96 10.58
C ASP A 94 0.10 -18.95 10.46
N GLY A 95 -0.04 -17.76 11.05
CA GLY A 95 0.95 -16.69 11.01
C GLY A 95 0.85 -15.78 9.79
N TYR A 96 0.04 -16.13 8.80
CA TYR A 96 -0.19 -15.31 7.60
C TYR A 96 -1.34 -14.34 7.81
N TRP A 97 -1.24 -13.16 7.20
CA TRP A 97 -2.25 -12.12 7.29
C TRP A 97 -3.32 -12.32 6.22
N GLN A 98 -4.59 -12.28 6.62
CA GLN A 98 -5.74 -12.51 5.74
C GLN A 98 -6.62 -11.26 5.65
N PRO A 99 -7.23 -10.98 4.47
CA PRO A 99 -8.16 -9.87 4.33
C PRO A 99 -9.46 -10.14 5.08
N THR A 100 -9.90 -9.19 5.89
CA THR A 100 -11.13 -9.30 6.70
C THR A 100 -12.20 -8.30 6.31
N ALA A 101 -11.82 -7.10 5.88
CA ALA A 101 -12.73 -6.06 5.44
C ALA A 101 -12.03 -5.13 4.45
N ALA A 102 -12.81 -4.43 3.64
CA ALA A 102 -12.31 -3.42 2.71
C ALA A 102 -13.26 -2.24 2.61
N TRP A 103 -12.71 -1.07 2.26
CA TRP A 103 -13.47 0.15 2.01
C TRP A 103 -12.86 0.93 0.88
N PHE A 104 -13.69 1.43 -0.04
CA PHE A 104 -13.26 2.46 -0.97
C PHE A 104 -12.97 3.76 -0.21
N GLY A 105 -11.88 4.43 -0.54
CA GLY A 105 -11.39 5.62 0.16
C GLY A 105 -10.66 5.29 1.46
N ARG A 106 -11.32 5.51 2.60
CA ARG A 106 -10.70 5.39 3.94
C ARG A 106 -11.47 4.41 4.81
N ALA A 107 -10.74 3.65 5.64
CA ALA A 107 -11.33 2.83 6.68
C ALA A 107 -12.06 3.69 7.74
N PRO A 108 -13.21 3.23 8.27
CA PRO A 108 -14.02 4.00 9.22
C PRO A 108 -13.37 4.13 10.60
N SER A 109 -12.47 3.21 10.96
CA SER A 109 -11.71 3.22 12.21
C SER A 109 -10.25 2.84 11.91
N PRO A 110 -9.28 3.22 12.75
CA PRO A 110 -7.92 2.71 12.63
C PRO A 110 -7.87 1.20 12.93
N ALA A 111 -6.89 0.50 12.34
CA ALA A 111 -6.62 -0.90 12.65
C ALA A 111 -6.33 -1.10 14.16
N GLY A 112 -6.96 -2.12 14.76
CA GLY A 112 -6.73 -2.49 16.15
C GLY A 112 -5.44 -3.28 16.38
N GLU A 113 -5.22 -3.74 17.62
CA GLU A 113 -4.08 -4.62 17.92
C GLU A 113 -4.20 -5.94 17.16
N GLY A 114 -3.14 -6.28 16.41
CA GLY A 114 -3.12 -7.49 15.56
C GLY A 114 -3.83 -7.34 14.21
N GLU A 115 -4.30 -6.14 13.90
CA GLU A 115 -4.81 -5.75 12.59
C GLU A 115 -3.83 -4.80 11.89
N ALA A 116 -3.94 -4.68 10.58
CA ALA A 116 -3.16 -3.78 9.75
C ALA A 116 -4.01 -3.35 8.56
N ASP A 117 -3.97 -2.07 8.23
CA ASP A 117 -4.64 -1.53 7.05
C ASP A 117 -3.60 -1.35 5.94
N ILE A 118 -3.89 -1.89 4.75
CA ILE A 118 -3.08 -1.68 3.54
C ILE A 118 -3.88 -0.84 2.56
N ALA A 119 -3.27 0.25 2.08
CA ALA A 119 -3.82 1.11 1.05
C ALA A 119 -3.41 0.56 -0.32
N GLY A 120 -4.37 0.54 -1.23
CA GLY A 120 -4.17 0.19 -2.64
C GLY A 120 -5.09 1.01 -3.53
N HIS A 121 -5.11 0.63 -4.79
CA HIS A 121 -5.85 1.31 -5.83
C HIS A 121 -6.58 0.30 -6.71
N VAL A 122 -7.81 0.63 -7.10
CA VAL A 122 -8.65 -0.22 -7.94
C VAL A 122 -8.97 0.57 -9.18
N VAL A 123 -8.61 0.00 -10.33
CA VAL A 123 -8.95 0.55 -11.65
C VAL A 123 -10.45 0.43 -11.91
N GLU A 124 -10.96 1.23 -12.84
CA GLU A 124 -12.35 1.11 -13.29
C GLU A 124 -12.64 -0.22 -13.99
N GLY A 125 -13.90 -0.65 -13.95
CA GLY A 125 -14.40 -1.77 -14.76
C GLY A 125 -14.55 -3.12 -14.04
N TRP A 126 -14.23 -3.22 -12.75
CA TRP A 126 -14.51 -4.44 -11.98
C TRP A 126 -15.98 -4.56 -11.62
N GLY A 127 -16.60 -5.70 -11.89
CA GLY A 127 -17.99 -5.95 -11.50
C GLY A 127 -18.16 -5.98 -9.98
N LEU A 128 -19.06 -5.13 -9.46
CA LEU A 128 -19.43 -5.05 -8.03
C LEU A 128 -20.81 -5.65 -7.72
N ARG A 129 -21.50 -6.17 -8.74
CA ARG A 129 -22.86 -6.75 -8.61
C ARG A 129 -22.87 -8.07 -7.86
N ASP A 130 -21.91 -8.92 -8.16
CA ASP A 130 -21.82 -10.25 -7.60
C ASP A 130 -20.93 -10.21 -6.36
N THR A 131 -21.49 -10.59 -5.22
CA THR A 131 -20.77 -10.60 -3.94
C THR A 131 -19.66 -11.64 -3.87
N ASP A 132 -19.77 -12.70 -4.68
CA ASP A 132 -18.76 -13.75 -4.81
C ASP A 132 -17.72 -13.44 -5.90
N ALA A 133 -17.95 -12.41 -6.72
CA ALA A 133 -16.91 -11.89 -7.60
C ALA A 133 -15.74 -11.32 -6.79
N THR A 134 -14.57 -11.30 -7.41
CA THR A 134 -13.36 -10.74 -6.81
C THR A 134 -12.88 -9.53 -7.59
N ILE A 135 -12.38 -8.53 -6.87
CA ILE A 135 -11.62 -7.41 -7.45
C ILE A 135 -10.13 -7.60 -7.17
N ALA A 136 -9.28 -6.98 -7.99
CA ALA A 136 -7.83 -6.99 -7.79
C ALA A 136 -7.30 -5.57 -7.54
N PRO A 137 -7.13 -5.18 -6.26
CA PRO A 137 -6.42 -3.96 -5.92
C PRO A 137 -4.94 -4.06 -6.26
N ASP A 138 -4.36 -2.96 -6.74
CA ASP A 138 -2.92 -2.77 -6.88
C ASP A 138 -2.37 -2.08 -5.62
N TYR A 139 -1.41 -2.74 -4.96
CA TYR A 139 -0.75 -2.24 -3.75
C TYR A 139 0.67 -1.71 -4.02
N GLY A 140 1.16 -1.79 -5.27
CA GLY A 140 2.51 -1.39 -5.65
C GLY A 140 3.62 -2.35 -5.16
N ILE A 141 3.25 -3.54 -4.66
CA ILE A 141 4.19 -4.55 -4.15
C ILE A 141 4.17 -5.85 -4.96
N ASP A 142 3.43 -5.88 -6.07
CA ASP A 142 3.18 -7.11 -6.83
C ASP A 142 4.16 -7.30 -8.00
N ARG A 143 4.95 -6.27 -8.37
CA ARG A 143 5.92 -6.34 -9.49
C ARG A 143 7.28 -5.81 -9.11
N PHE A 144 8.32 -6.57 -9.44
CA PHE A 144 9.72 -6.19 -9.27
C PHE A 144 10.44 -6.33 -10.61
N TYR A 145 11.23 -5.31 -10.94
CA TYR A 145 12.03 -5.19 -12.17
C TYR A 145 13.51 -5.14 -11.82
#